data_AF-A0A7J9NFT1-F1
#
_entry.id   AF-A0A7J9NFT1-F1
#
_cell.length_a   1.000
_cell.length_b   1.000
_cell.length_c   1.000
_cell.angle_alpha   90.00
_cell.angle_beta   90.00
_cell.angle_gamma   90.00
#
_symmetry.space_group_name_H-M   'P 1'
#
loop_
_entity.id
_entity.type
_entity.pdbx_description
1 polymer ?
#
loop_
_entity_poly.entity_id
_entity_poly.type
_entity_poly.pdbx_seq_one_letter_code
_entity_poly.pdbx_strand_id
1 'polypeptide(L)'
;MYESFKIKVQSFSIENKGPFEIIAIILANNLFVAAFTYIIMFFALINIAVNSYLLAYVFYLTNPLEFILLIGPHGIFEIPALILAATSGLVLSMSIIKKFRKEKHHADYFKDSLRIFLVSVLLFVVAAFVEVLVTYQIALRIA
;
A
#
# COMPACT_ATOMS: atom_id res chain seq x y z
N MET A 1 2.69 -16.98 10.45
CA MET A 1 2.46 -15.79 9.60
C MET A 1 1.38 -16.06 8.55
N TYR A 2 1.53 -17.06 7.69
CA TYR A 2 0.54 -17.42 6.66
C TYR A 2 -0.82 -17.86 7.23
N GLU A 3 -0.85 -18.74 8.23
CA GLU A 3 -2.11 -19.15 8.87
C GLU A 3 -2.83 -17.98 9.56
N SER A 4 -2.07 -17.10 10.21
CA SER A 4 -2.61 -15.86 10.80
C SER A 4 -3.19 -14.92 9.73
N PHE A 5 -2.57 -14.87 8.54
CA PHE A 5 -3.08 -14.12 7.39
C PHE A 5 -4.37 -14.74 6.85
N LYS A 6 -4.44 -16.06 6.67
CA LYS A 6 -5.67 -16.76 6.26
C LYS A 6 -6.82 -16.51 7.22
N ILE A 7 -6.60 -16.67 8.52
CA ILE A 7 -7.61 -16.43 9.55
C ILE A 7 -8.10 -14.98 9.49
N LYS A 8 -7.18 -14.02 9.31
CA LYS A 8 -7.55 -12.60 9.16
C LYS A 8 -8.39 -12.37 7.90
N VAL A 9 -8.01 -12.94 6.75
CA VAL A 9 -8.78 -12.82 5.51
C VAL A 9 -10.17 -13.45 5.65
N GLN A 10 -10.26 -14.65 6.23
CA GLN A 10 -11.53 -15.33 6.50
C GLN A 10 -12.45 -14.53 7.44
N SER A 11 -11.87 -13.85 8.44
CA SER A 11 -12.62 -12.99 9.36
C SER A 11 -13.33 -11.81 8.69
N PHE A 12 -12.88 -11.39 7.51
CA PHE A 12 -13.55 -10.34 6.74
C PHE A 12 -14.78 -10.81 5.97
N SER A 13 -15.02 -12.13 5.87
CA SER A 13 -16.19 -12.73 5.18
C SER A 13 -16.50 -12.10 3.82
N ILE A 14 -15.45 -11.91 3.00
CA ILE A 14 -15.48 -11.17 1.73
C ILE A 14 -16.53 -11.73 0.76
N GLU A 15 -16.77 -13.05 0.80
CA GLU A 15 -17.75 -13.76 -0.04
C GLU A 15 -19.20 -13.25 0.12
N ASN A 16 -19.55 -12.67 1.27
CA ASN A 16 -20.89 -12.17 1.56
C ASN A 16 -21.03 -10.65 1.44
N LYS A 17 -19.99 -9.96 0.94
CA LYS A 17 -19.93 -8.49 0.94
C LYS A 17 -20.20 -7.90 -0.43
N GLY A 18 -20.88 -6.75 -0.44
CA GLY A 18 -21.07 -5.96 -1.67
C GLY A 18 -19.75 -5.32 -2.15
N PRO A 19 -19.64 -4.94 -3.44
CA PRO A 19 -18.41 -4.37 -4.01
C PRO A 19 -17.86 -3.17 -3.24
N PHE A 20 -18.74 -2.27 -2.77
CA PHE A 20 -18.34 -1.09 -2.01
C PHE A 20 -17.71 -1.42 -0.65
N GLU A 21 -18.19 -2.48 0.02
CA GLU A 21 -17.58 -2.93 1.27
C GLU A 21 -16.20 -3.52 1.03
N ILE A 22 -16.03 -4.28 -0.05
CA ILE A 22 -14.74 -4.85 -0.44
C ILE A 22 -13.74 -3.72 -0.74
N ILE A 23 -14.14 -2.69 -1.50
CA ILE A 23 -13.31 -1.50 -1.74
C ILE A 23 -12.90 -0.85 -0.42
N ALA A 24 -13.84 -0.66 0.51
CA ALA A 24 -13.56 -0.02 1.79
C ALA A 24 -12.56 -0.83 2.64
N ILE A 25 -12.66 -2.16 2.65
CA ILE A 25 -11.74 -3.04 3.38
C ILE A 25 -10.33 -2.97 2.79
N ILE A 26 -10.20 -3.10 1.47
CA ILE A 26 -8.92 -3.07 0.77
C ILE A 26 -8.27 -1.69 0.93
N LEU A 27 -9.03 -0.62 0.71
CA LEU A 27 -8.57 0.74 0.87
C LEU A 27 -8.13 1.00 2.32
N ALA A 28 -8.89 0.57 3.33
CA ALA A 28 -8.52 0.75 4.73
C ALA A 28 -7.20 0.06 5.06
N ASN A 29 -6.98 -1.17 4.57
CA ASN A 29 -5.72 -1.87 4.74
C ASN A 29 -4.55 -1.11 4.09
N ASN A 30 -4.72 -0.67 2.84
CA ASN A 30 -3.69 0.04 2.10
C ASN A 30 -3.36 1.41 2.70
N LEU A 31 -4.37 2.15 3.16
CA LEU A 31 -4.17 3.42 3.87
C LEU A 31 -3.51 3.21 5.22
N PHE A 32 -3.82 2.12 5.93
CA PHE A 32 -3.12 1.76 7.15
C PHE A 32 -1.64 1.46 6.86
N VAL A 33 -1.34 0.66 5.83
CA VAL A 33 0.03 0.38 5.41
C VAL A 33 0.76 1.66 5.02
N ALA A 34 0.12 2.56 4.27
CA ALA A 34 0.68 3.84 3.87
C ALA A 34 1.00 4.73 5.08
N ALA A 35 0.03 4.90 5.99
CA ALA A 35 0.19 5.70 7.20
C ALA A 35 1.26 5.12 8.13
N PHE A 36 1.28 3.79 8.30
CA PHE A 36 2.32 3.11 9.06
C PHE A 36 3.70 3.37 8.44
N THR A 37 3.84 3.17 7.12
CA THR A 37 5.08 3.44 6.37
C THR A 37 5.56 4.88 6.55
N TYR A 38 4.63 5.84 6.50
CA TYR A 38 4.91 7.26 6.69
C TYR A 38 5.45 7.56 8.10
N ILE A 39 4.79 7.03 9.13
CA ILE A 39 5.08 7.32 10.54
C ILE A 39 6.39 6.67 11.00
N ILE A 40 6.71 5.48 10.51
CA ILE A 40 7.97 4.81 10.88
C ILE A 40 9.21 5.42 10.19
N MET A 41 9.01 6.39 9.28
CA MET A 41 10.05 7.33 8.85
C MET A 41 11.25 6.63 8.20
N PHE A 42 12.45 6.72 8.78
CA PHE A 42 13.66 6.06 8.28
C PHE A 42 13.49 4.54 8.13
N PHE A 43 12.67 3.93 8.99
CA PHE A 43 12.37 2.49 8.94
C PHE A 43 11.36 2.11 7.86
N ALA A 44 10.85 3.06 7.07
CA ALA A 44 9.93 2.80 5.96
C ALA A 44 10.45 1.76 4.96
N LEU A 45 11.78 1.70 4.78
CA LEU A 45 12.44 0.72 3.92
C LEU A 45 12.19 -0.72 4.37
N ILE A 46 12.09 -0.96 5.68
CA ILE A 46 11.76 -2.29 6.22
C ILE A 46 10.33 -2.67 5.80
N ASN A 47 9.38 -1.73 5.88
CA ASN A 47 8.02 -2.01 5.49
C ASN A 47 7.89 -2.24 3.97
N ILE A 48 8.63 -1.51 3.13
CA ILE A 48 8.75 -1.83 1.70
C ILE A 48 9.27 -3.27 1.53
N ALA A 49 10.37 -3.63 2.19
CA ALA A 49 10.97 -4.95 2.04
C ALA A 49 9.99 -6.09 2.42
N VAL A 50 9.22 -5.92 3.50
CA VAL A 50 8.19 -6.88 3.91
C VAL A 50 7.07 -6.99 2.87
N ASN A 51 6.56 -5.87 2.35
CA ASN A 51 5.50 -5.90 1.34
C ASN A 51 6.00 -6.49 0.01
N SER A 52 7.22 -6.16 -0.41
CA SER A 52 7.86 -6.76 -1.58
C SER A 52 8.09 -8.26 -1.42
N TYR A 53 8.43 -8.72 -0.21
CA TYR A 53 8.55 -10.15 0.09
C TYR A 53 7.19 -10.86 -0.03
N LEU A 54 6.11 -10.28 0.50
CA LEU A 54 4.77 -10.84 0.35
C LEU A 54 4.37 -10.94 -1.12
N LEU A 55 4.63 -9.89 -1.92
CA LEU A 55 4.38 -9.89 -3.35
C LEU A 55 5.18 -10.98 -4.08
N ALA A 56 6.48 -11.10 -3.78
CA ALA A 56 7.34 -12.14 -4.35
C ALA A 56 6.90 -13.55 -3.93
N TYR A 57 6.39 -13.70 -2.71
CA TYR A 57 5.83 -14.96 -2.23
C TYR A 57 4.56 -15.34 -2.99
N VAL A 58 3.67 -14.39 -3.28
CA VAL A 58 2.49 -14.63 -4.13
C VAL A 58 2.92 -15.02 -5.54
N PHE A 59 3.92 -14.36 -6.11
CA PHE A 59 4.50 -14.75 -7.40
C PHE A 59 5.03 -16.18 -7.41
N TYR A 60 5.68 -16.60 -6.31
CA TYR A 60 6.18 -17.97 -6.18
C TYR A 60 5.06 -19.03 -6.11
N LEU A 61 3.90 -18.67 -5.54
CA LEU A 61 2.76 -19.58 -5.40
C LEU A 61 1.84 -19.64 -6.62
N THR A 62 1.92 -18.67 -7.52
CA THR A 62 1.02 -18.51 -8.67
C THR A 62 1.76 -18.73 -9.97
N ASN A 63 1.06 -19.14 -11.03
CA ASN A 63 1.69 -19.17 -12.35
C ASN A 63 1.91 -17.71 -12.85
N PRO A 64 2.93 -17.45 -13.70
CA PRO A 64 3.26 -16.07 -14.10
C PRO A 64 2.11 -15.30 -14.76
N LEU A 65 1.26 -15.98 -15.54
CA LEU A 65 0.14 -15.34 -16.24
C LEU A 65 -0.95 -14.93 -15.25
N GLU A 66 -1.33 -15.84 -14.35
CA GLU A 66 -2.28 -15.58 -13.27
C GLU A 66 -1.80 -14.46 -12.36
N PHE A 67 -0.51 -14.45 -11.99
CA PHE A 67 0.08 -13.35 -11.23
C PHE A 67 -0.10 -12.00 -11.93
N ILE A 68 0.24 -11.91 -13.22
CA ILE A 68 0.12 -10.67 -13.98
C ILE A 68 -1.34 -10.22 -14.08
N LEU A 69 -2.27 -11.15 -14.28
CA LEU A 69 -3.69 -10.85 -14.38
C LEU A 69 -4.31 -10.42 -13.04
N LEU A 70 -3.89 -11.06 -11.95
CA LEU A 70 -4.42 -10.81 -10.62
C LEU A 70 -3.72 -9.67 -9.88
N ILE A 71 -2.52 -9.26 -10.28
CA ILE A 71 -1.79 -8.18 -9.59
C ILE A 71 -1.51 -7.00 -10.50
N GLY A 72 -1.25 -7.24 -11.79
CA GLY A 72 -0.90 -6.19 -12.75
C GLY A 72 -1.87 -5.01 -12.74
N PRO A 73 -3.20 -5.21 -12.89
CA PRO A 73 -4.15 -4.11 -13.03
C PRO A 73 -4.10 -3.08 -11.90
N HIS A 74 -4.09 -3.52 -10.64
CA HIS A 74 -4.06 -2.62 -9.47
C HIS A 74 -2.63 -2.31 -9.00
N GLY A 75 -1.71 -3.27 -9.13
CA GLY A 75 -0.33 -3.18 -8.66
C GLY A 75 0.48 -2.08 -9.33
N ILE A 76 0.14 -1.70 -10.57
CA ILE A 76 0.73 -0.53 -11.24
C ILE A 76 0.49 0.79 -10.48
N PHE A 77 -0.55 0.85 -9.64
CA PHE A 77 -0.85 2.00 -8.79
C PHE A 77 -0.34 1.81 -7.36
N GLU A 78 -0.51 0.62 -6.78
CA GLU A 78 -0.09 0.34 -5.39
C GLU A 78 1.43 0.40 -5.20
N ILE A 79 2.22 -0.11 -6.15
CA ILE A 79 3.67 -0.14 -6.02
C ILE A 79 4.23 1.30 -5.99
N PRO A 80 3.90 2.20 -6.94
CA PRO A 80 4.26 3.61 -6.83
C PRO A 80 3.70 4.27 -5.57
N ALA A 81 2.46 3.96 -5.17
CA ALA A 81 1.86 4.52 -3.96
C ALA A 81 2.68 4.19 -2.72
N LEU A 82 3.11 2.94 -2.54
CA LEU A 82 3.92 2.50 -1.40
C LEU A 82 5.32 3.15 -1.41
N ILE A 83 5.94 3.28 -2.58
CA ILE A 83 7.22 3.97 -2.73
C ILE A 83 7.09 5.45 -2.33
N LEU A 84 6.01 6.13 -2.74
CA LEU A 84 5.74 7.50 -2.34
C LEU A 84 5.45 7.63 -0.84
N ALA A 85 4.73 6.68 -0.24
CA ALA A 85 4.52 6.63 1.21
C ALA A 85 5.86 6.55 1.97
N ALA A 86 6.77 5.66 1.54
CA ALA A 86 8.09 5.58 2.14
C ALA A 86 8.93 6.82 1.91
N THR A 87 8.93 7.35 0.69
CA THR A 87 9.63 8.60 0.35
C THR A 87 9.14 9.75 1.25
N SER A 88 7.83 9.87 1.45
CA SER A 88 7.26 10.88 2.34
C SER A 88 7.71 10.71 3.80
N GLY A 89 7.85 9.47 4.30
CA GLY A 89 8.42 9.17 5.62
C GLY A 89 9.90 9.51 5.74
N LEU A 90 10.70 9.30 4.69
CA LEU A 90 12.11 9.73 4.64
C LEU A 90 12.23 11.27 4.67
N VAL A 91 11.39 11.97 3.91
CA VAL A 91 11.33 13.45 3.91
C VAL A 91 10.86 13.97 5.28
N LEU A 92 9.93 13.28 5.95
CA LEU A 92 9.54 13.60 7.33
C LEU A 92 10.73 13.46 8.29
N SER A 93 11.52 12.40 8.14
CA SER A 93 12.74 12.17 8.93
C SER A 93 13.72 13.33 8.77
N MET A 94 13.92 13.79 7.53
CA MET A 94 14.78 14.94 7.24
C MET A 94 14.26 16.22 7.88
N SER A 95 12.94 16.47 7.83
CA SER A 95 12.31 17.62 8.50
C SER A 95 12.61 17.62 10.01
N ILE A 96 12.49 16.47 10.67
CA ILE A 96 12.74 16.35 12.11
C ILE A 96 14.22 16.58 12.44
N ILE A 97 15.14 15.99 11.68
CA ILE A 97 16.60 16.21 11.85
C ILE A 97 16.93 17.70 11.70
N LYS A 98 16.41 18.36 10.66
CA LYS A 98 16.60 19.79 10.41
C LYS A 98 16.03 20.66 11.54
N LYS A 99 14.88 20.27 12.09
CA LYS A 99 14.27 20.93 13.25
C LYS A 99 15.19 20.85 14.48
N PHE A 100 15.74 19.66 14.79
CA PHE A 100 16.70 19.50 15.89
C PHE A 100 17.98 20.33 15.68
N ARG A 101 18.44 20.46 14.43
CA ARG A 101 19.57 21.32 14.05
C ARG A 101 19.23 22.82 13.99
N LYS A 102 17.99 23.22 14.31
CA LYS A 102 17.48 24.59 14.25
C LYS A 102 17.63 25.24 12.86
N GLU A 103 17.55 24.45 11.79
CA GLU A 103 17.57 24.95 10.42
C GLU A 103 16.23 25.64 10.08
N LYS A 104 16.27 26.77 9.37
CA LYS A 104 15.09 27.58 9.06
C LYS A 104 14.06 26.86 8.18
N HIS A 105 14.50 25.95 7.30
CA HIS A 105 13.66 25.32 6.27
C HIS A 105 12.99 23.99 6.68
N HIS A 106 13.05 23.58 7.95
CA HIS A 106 12.46 22.30 8.38
C HIS A 106 10.95 22.19 8.11
N ALA A 107 10.22 23.30 8.19
CA ALA A 107 8.79 23.35 7.92
C ALA A 107 8.45 23.10 6.44
N ASP A 108 9.34 23.48 5.51
CA ASP A 108 9.15 23.24 4.07
C ASP A 108 9.24 21.73 3.78
N TYR A 109 10.24 21.05 4.37
CA TYR A 109 10.35 19.59 4.28
C TYR A 109 9.14 18.86 4.89
N PHE A 110 8.56 19.39 5.97
CA PHE A 110 7.35 18.80 6.53
C PHE A 110 6.16 18.90 5.56
N LYS A 111 5.99 20.07 4.92
CA LYS A 111 4.94 20.27 3.92
C LYS A 111 5.13 19.40 2.69
N ASP A 112 6.36 19.28 2.20
CA ASP A 112 6.66 18.44 1.04
C ASP A 112 6.47 16.95 1.35
N SER A 113 6.87 16.52 2.55
CA SER A 113 6.55 15.19 3.07
C SER A 113 5.04 14.92 3.03
N LEU A 114 4.23 15.84 3.55
CA LEU A 114 2.76 15.68 3.54
C LEU A 114 2.17 15.68 2.11
N ARG A 115 2.68 16.53 1.22
CA ARG A 115 2.24 16.57 -0.20
C ARG A 115 2.50 15.23 -0.89
N ILE A 116 3.69 14.66 -0.73
CA ILE A 116 4.05 13.35 -1.29
C ILE A 116 3.14 12.26 -0.72
N PHE A 117 2.87 12.30 0.59
CA PHE A 117 1.97 11.35 1.23
C PHE A 117 0.53 11.43 0.68
N LEU A 118 0.01 12.63 0.44
CA LEU A 118 -1.32 12.80 -0.16
C LEU A 118 -1.41 12.25 -1.58
N VAL A 119 -0.35 12.37 -2.38
CA VAL A 119 -0.29 11.73 -3.72
C VAL A 119 -0.29 10.20 -3.60
N SER A 120 0.44 9.64 -2.62
CA SER A 120 0.40 8.21 -2.31
C SER A 120 -1.02 7.74 -1.96
N VAL A 121 -1.72 8.46 -1.09
CA VAL A 121 -3.12 8.17 -0.71
C VAL A 121 -4.03 8.16 -1.93
N LEU A 122 -3.91 9.14 -2.83
CA LEU A 122 -4.70 9.20 -4.06
C LEU A 122 -4.49 7.95 -4.93
N LEU A 123 -3.25 7.50 -5.10
CA LEU A 123 -2.94 6.30 -5.88
C LEU A 123 -3.50 5.03 -5.25
N PHE A 124 -3.47 4.90 -3.92
CA PHE A 124 -4.11 3.77 -3.23
C PHE A 124 -5.63 3.76 -3.40
N VAL A 125 -6.27 4.93 -3.44
CA VAL A 125 -7.69 5.03 -3.77
C VAL A 125 -7.95 4.49 -5.18
N VAL A 126 -7.20 4.96 -6.18
CA VAL A 126 -7.32 4.46 -7.56
C VAL A 126 -7.09 2.95 -7.63
N ALA A 127 -6.06 2.44 -6.95
CA ALA A 127 -5.77 1.02 -6.89
C ALA A 127 -6.94 0.20 -6.34
N ALA A 128 -7.57 0.63 -5.24
CA ALA A 128 -8.67 -0.10 -4.63
C ALA A 128 -9.90 -0.18 -5.56
N PHE A 129 -10.16 0.87 -6.35
CA PHE A 129 -11.20 0.83 -7.38
C PHE A 129 -10.85 -0.13 -8.52
N VAL A 130 -9.60 -0.07 -9.02
CA VAL A 130 -9.16 -1.00 -10.08
C VAL A 130 -9.21 -2.45 -9.60
N GLU A 131 -8.87 -2.69 -8.34
CA GLU A 131 -8.88 -4.02 -7.73
C GLU A 131 -10.28 -4.63 -7.76
N VAL A 132 -11.29 -3.92 -7.28
CA VAL A 132 -12.65 -4.47 -7.22
C VAL A 132 -13.35 -4.44 -8.57
N LEU A 133 -13.10 -3.42 -9.40
CA LEU A 133 -13.79 -3.30 -10.68
C LEU A 133 -13.18 -4.18 -11.78
N VAL A 134 -11.87 -4.42 -11.74
CA VAL A 134 -11.14 -5.14 -12.80
C VAL A 134 -10.62 -6.47 -12.26
N THR A 135 -9.72 -6.44 -11.28
CA THR A 135 -9.04 -7.66 -10.82
C THR A 135 -10.01 -8.70 -10.26
N TYR A 136 -10.94 -8.28 -9.40
CA TYR A 136 -11.92 -9.17 -8.80
C TYR A 136 -12.83 -9.83 -9.86
N GLN A 137 -13.21 -9.09 -10.91
CA GLN A 137 -13.96 -9.65 -12.02
C GLN A 137 -13.14 -10.66 -12.85
N ILE A 138 -11.83 -10.42 -13.00
CA ILE A 138 -10.93 -11.38 -13.64
C ILE A 138 -10.83 -12.65 -12.79
N ALA A 139 -10.62 -12.50 -11.48
CA ALA A 139 -10.52 -13.61 -10.54
C ALA A 139 -11.75 -14.53 -10.59
N LEU A 140 -12.96 -13.97 -10.63
CA LEU A 140 -14.21 -14.73 -10.76
C LEU A 140 -14.34 -15.54 -12.06
N ARG A 141 -13.55 -15.23 -13.10
CA ARG A 141 -13.61 -15.90 -14.41
C ARG A 141 -12.50 -16.94 -14.62
N ILE A 142 -11.46 -16.90 -13.80
CA ILE A 142 -10.31 -17.81 -13.89
C ILE A 142 -10.27 -18.83 -12.74
N ALA A 143 -11.06 -18.62 -11.69
CA ALA A 143 -11.34 -19.58 -10.62
C ALA A 143 -12.47 -20.55 -11.01
#